data_AF-A0A285NLR7-F1
#
_entry.id   AF-A0A285NLR7-F1
#
_cell.length_a   1.000
_cell.length_b   1.000
_cell.length_c   1.000
_cell.angle_alpha   90.00
_cell.angle_beta   90.00
_cell.angle_gamma   90.00
#
_symmetry.space_group_name_H-M   'P 1'
#
loop_
_entity.id
_entity.type
_entity.pdbx_description
1 polymer ?
#
loop_
_entity_poly.entity_id
_entity_poly.type
_entity_poly.pdbx_seq_one_letter_code
_entity_poly.pdbx_strand_id
1 'polypeptide(L)'
;MKLIENGLHSFKKAIQNLKQLDKEQNKTERELMIKDIVIGLHHSIETLFKYMIHNKNEILLYGDIEGYFSEQLDMIINKNPRDYIGQTITFKEAVKRTVVLNNIQLDKTEFGSFERLNTVRNAITHHEYDLTDKKIIYLITQVITVIFPIYTKLIPKFDQYVIVNDLNLIGSVQVKEFHVWRFIQFFKLNTKFIKGKEKLGAILSKTDEFKKRSDRIKKEAYITYHECPCCDKSFFIKENIIWDKSEERGYTGHCLMCEITLDKEDAYLLYLSSANYKSIYSNSGVGFSIVRELLGDSDLEDKLNAEEIKKIEDILQQPENVSLLTDYTNEYLMLELEFMLEPYAHEIADNYDSALLDSAIYTMYIKRSHKVHELSEDDFGTLEGIIENLEALQLSKEYYIKALNQEFIFYLGRTHRDPHNDEDIDINIDATLTLTDRSFITSEMY
;
A
#
# COMPACT_ATOMS: atom_id res chain seq x y z
N MET A 1 1.71 27.14 -16.76
CA MET A 1 1.22 27.84 -15.53
C MET A 1 -0.21 27.46 -15.13
N LYS A 2 -1.23 27.54 -16.00
CA LYS A 2 -2.64 27.26 -15.59
C LYS A 2 -2.92 25.83 -15.10
N LEU A 3 -2.25 24.80 -15.63
CA LEU A 3 -2.51 23.39 -15.24
C LEU A 3 -2.12 23.11 -13.79
N ILE A 4 -0.90 23.46 -13.38
CA ILE A 4 -0.41 23.19 -12.02
C ILE A 4 -1.24 23.93 -10.97
N GLU A 5 -1.55 25.21 -11.19
CA GLU A 5 -2.36 26.02 -10.27
C GLU A 5 -3.77 25.45 -10.10
N ASN A 6 -4.44 25.10 -11.20
CA ASN A 6 -5.79 24.52 -11.15
C ASN A 6 -5.81 23.13 -10.49
N GLY A 7 -4.81 22.30 -10.80
CA GLY A 7 -4.67 20.97 -10.24
C GLY A 7 -4.40 21.00 -8.73
N LEU A 8 -3.52 21.90 -8.27
CA LEU A 8 -3.20 22.09 -6.85
C LEU A 8 -4.37 22.73 -6.09
N HIS A 9 -5.08 23.69 -6.69
CA HIS A 9 -6.28 24.28 -6.08
C HIS A 9 -7.37 23.23 -5.84
N SER A 10 -7.60 22.36 -6.82
CA SER A 10 -8.58 21.27 -6.71
C SER A 10 -8.17 20.22 -5.68
N PHE A 11 -6.87 19.90 -5.62
CA PHE A 11 -6.29 19.07 -4.57
C PHE A 11 -6.56 19.66 -3.19
N LYS A 12 -6.14 20.90 -2.97
CA LYS A 12 -6.33 21.63 -1.71
C LYS A 12 -7.79 21.60 -1.24
N LYS A 13 -8.74 21.95 -2.12
CA LYS A 13 -10.16 21.95 -1.76
C LYS A 13 -10.63 20.55 -1.33
N ALA A 14 -10.23 19.51 -2.05
CA ALA A 14 -10.62 18.14 -1.71
C ALA A 14 -10.06 17.70 -0.35
N ILE A 15 -8.78 17.98 -0.07
CA ILE A 15 -8.14 17.62 1.20
C ILE A 15 -8.76 18.40 2.38
N GLN A 16 -9.03 19.70 2.18
CA GLN A 16 -9.68 20.52 3.19
C GLN A 16 -11.10 20.04 3.50
N ASN A 17 -11.88 19.67 2.47
CA ASN A 17 -13.19 19.07 2.66
C ASN A 17 -13.09 17.73 3.40
N LEU A 18 -12.10 16.90 3.08
CA LEU A 18 -11.89 15.62 3.78
C LEU A 18 -11.63 15.84 5.28
N LYS A 19 -10.74 16.79 5.63
CA LYS A 19 -10.45 17.15 7.04
C LYS A 19 -11.67 17.69 7.79
N GLN A 20 -12.60 18.34 7.10
CA GLN A 20 -13.82 18.88 7.70
C GLN A 20 -14.94 17.84 7.81
N LEU A 21 -14.86 16.73 7.07
CA LEU A 21 -15.94 15.75 6.93
C LEU A 21 -16.40 15.16 8.26
N ASP A 22 -15.49 14.90 9.19
CA ASP A 22 -15.82 14.31 10.50
C ASP A 22 -16.46 15.30 11.48
N LYS A 23 -16.35 16.60 11.19
CA LYS A 23 -17.02 17.65 11.96
C LYS A 23 -18.45 17.87 11.48
N GLU A 24 -18.77 17.45 10.26
CA GLU A 24 -20.10 17.62 9.66
C GLU A 24 -21.08 16.55 10.13
N GLN A 25 -22.13 17.00 10.82
CA GLN A 25 -23.17 16.15 11.40
C GLN A 25 -24.40 16.03 10.49
N ASN A 26 -24.57 16.97 9.56
CA ASN A 26 -25.66 16.94 8.59
C ASN A 26 -25.37 15.89 7.50
N LYS A 27 -26.21 14.86 7.42
CA LYS A 27 -26.07 13.77 6.46
C LYS A 27 -26.01 14.25 5.00
N THR A 28 -26.87 15.21 4.63
CA THR A 28 -26.94 15.75 3.26
C THR A 28 -25.70 16.57 2.94
N GLU A 29 -25.25 17.42 3.86
CA GLU A 29 -24.04 18.22 3.66
C GLU A 29 -22.80 17.33 3.55
N ARG A 30 -22.70 16.30 4.41
CA ARG A 30 -21.65 15.28 4.35
C ARG A 30 -21.63 14.57 2.99
N GLU A 31 -22.79 14.25 2.43
CA GLU A 31 -22.92 13.64 1.10
C GLU A 31 -22.39 14.55 -0.01
N LEU A 32 -22.76 15.84 0.03
CA LEU A 32 -22.28 16.86 -0.90
C LEU A 32 -20.77 17.06 -0.79
N MET A 33 -20.22 17.06 0.43
CA MET A 33 -18.78 17.14 0.67
C MET A 33 -18.05 15.94 0.06
N ILE A 34 -18.55 14.72 0.25
CA ILE A 34 -17.94 13.51 -0.35
C ILE A 34 -17.94 13.59 -1.88
N LYS A 35 -19.04 14.07 -2.48
CA LYS A 35 -19.10 14.34 -3.92
C LYS A 35 -18.04 15.35 -4.36
N ASP A 36 -17.91 16.46 -3.64
CA ASP A 36 -16.90 17.49 -3.92
C ASP A 36 -15.46 16.95 -3.78
N ILE A 37 -15.21 16.08 -2.80
CA ILE A 37 -13.91 15.43 -2.61
C ILE A 37 -13.59 14.51 -3.79
N VAL A 38 -14.52 13.63 -4.17
CA VAL A 38 -14.31 12.69 -5.29
C VAL A 38 -14.09 13.43 -6.61
N ILE A 39 -14.93 14.43 -6.91
CA ILE A 39 -14.79 15.24 -8.13
C ILE A 39 -13.49 16.05 -8.10
N GLY A 40 -13.17 16.66 -6.98
CA GLY A 40 -11.96 17.47 -6.79
C GLY A 40 -10.69 16.64 -6.95
N LEU A 41 -10.62 15.45 -6.34
CA LEU A 41 -9.49 14.53 -6.48
C LEU A 41 -9.36 14.02 -7.91
N HIS A 42 -10.46 13.58 -8.54
CA HIS A 42 -10.44 13.10 -9.93
C HIS A 42 -9.90 14.17 -10.88
N HIS A 43 -10.41 15.40 -10.77
CA HIS A 43 -9.95 16.52 -11.58
C HIS A 43 -8.51 16.93 -11.28
N SER A 44 -8.12 16.95 -9.99
CA SER A 44 -6.75 17.27 -9.58
C SER A 44 -5.76 16.29 -10.18
N ILE A 45 -6.01 14.99 -10.04
CA ILE A 45 -5.16 13.93 -10.58
C ILE A 45 -5.03 14.06 -12.08
N GLU A 46 -6.15 14.20 -12.81
CA GLU A 46 -6.10 14.37 -14.27
C GLU A 46 -5.23 15.58 -14.67
N THR A 47 -5.42 16.71 -13.98
CA THR A 47 -4.75 17.98 -14.33
C THR A 47 -3.26 17.96 -13.97
N LEU A 48 -2.90 17.47 -12.78
CA LEU A 48 -1.52 17.40 -12.33
C LEU A 48 -0.74 16.32 -13.10
N PHE A 49 -1.38 15.22 -13.45
CA PHE A 49 -0.76 14.20 -14.29
C PHE A 49 -0.56 14.71 -15.72
N LYS A 50 -1.53 15.44 -16.29
CA LYS A 50 -1.33 16.17 -17.55
C LYS A 50 -0.14 17.14 -17.45
N TYR A 51 -0.01 17.87 -16.34
CA TYR A 51 1.16 18.72 -16.12
C TYR A 51 2.49 17.92 -16.14
N MET A 52 2.54 16.75 -15.48
CA MET A 52 3.74 15.89 -15.50
C MET A 52 4.06 15.37 -16.91
N ILE A 53 3.04 15.01 -17.68
CA ILE A 53 3.20 14.57 -19.08
C ILE A 53 3.70 15.72 -19.95
N HIS A 54 3.11 16.91 -19.77
CA HIS A 54 3.51 18.13 -20.49
C HIS A 54 4.99 18.45 -20.27
N ASN A 55 5.49 18.31 -19.04
CA ASN A 55 6.91 18.51 -18.71
C ASN A 55 7.84 17.51 -19.40
N LYS A 56 7.35 16.33 -19.81
CA LYS A 56 8.11 15.38 -20.61
C LYS A 56 8.03 15.74 -22.10
N ASN A 57 6.82 15.88 -22.63
CA ASN A 57 6.56 16.36 -23.98
C ASN A 57 5.08 16.73 -24.13
N GLU A 58 4.79 17.96 -24.55
CA GLU A 58 3.43 18.47 -24.73
C GLU A 58 2.58 17.66 -25.70
N ILE A 59 3.17 17.06 -26.75
CA ILE A 59 2.41 16.29 -27.74
C ILE A 59 1.70 15.08 -27.11
N LEU A 60 2.24 14.58 -26.01
CA LEU A 60 1.68 13.45 -25.26
C LEU A 60 0.44 13.83 -24.47
N LEU A 61 -0.03 15.08 -24.53
CA LEU A 61 -1.33 15.49 -24.00
C LEU A 61 -2.49 15.17 -24.92
N TYR A 62 -2.24 14.91 -26.20
CA TYR A 62 -3.30 14.69 -27.18
C TYR A 62 -3.65 13.21 -27.29
N GLY A 63 -4.95 12.94 -27.41
CA GLY A 63 -5.45 11.59 -27.68
C GLY A 63 -5.06 11.13 -29.09
N ASP A 64 -5.12 12.04 -30.06
CA ASP A 64 -4.78 11.80 -31.46
C ASP A 64 -3.48 12.53 -31.86
N ILE A 65 -2.36 11.81 -31.74
CA ILE A 65 -1.03 12.32 -32.06
C ILE A 65 -0.84 12.47 -33.59
N GLU A 66 -1.44 11.58 -34.38
CA GLU A 66 -1.34 11.64 -35.84
C GLU A 66 -2.09 12.85 -36.41
N GLY A 67 -3.28 13.13 -35.88
CA GLY A 67 -4.03 14.34 -36.20
C GLY A 67 -3.26 15.61 -35.86
N TYR A 68 -2.59 15.65 -34.70
CA TYR A 68 -1.71 16.78 -34.33
C TYR A 68 -0.63 17.01 -35.39
N PHE A 69 0.15 15.97 -35.76
CA PHE A 69 1.22 16.14 -36.75
C PHE A 69 0.69 16.51 -38.12
N SER A 70 -0.47 15.97 -38.51
CA SER A 70 -1.11 16.29 -39.79
C SER A 70 -1.50 17.76 -39.87
N GLU A 71 -2.13 18.30 -38.83
CA GLU A 71 -2.53 19.72 -38.79
C GLU A 71 -1.33 20.66 -38.64
N GLN A 72 -0.32 20.29 -37.85
CA GLN A 72 0.93 21.06 -37.75
C GLN A 72 1.70 21.10 -39.08
N LEU A 73 1.75 19.98 -39.82
CA LEU A 73 2.35 19.95 -41.14
C LEU A 73 1.58 20.86 -42.11
N ASP A 74 0.25 20.74 -42.14
CA ASP A 74 -0.64 21.57 -42.95
C ASP A 74 -0.44 23.08 -42.63
N MET A 75 -0.23 23.44 -41.37
CA MET A 75 0.14 24.80 -40.95
C MET A 75 1.53 25.22 -41.49
N ILE A 76 2.55 24.38 -41.37
CA ILE A 76 3.92 24.66 -41.85
C ILE A 76 3.96 24.84 -43.37
N ILE A 77 3.22 24.02 -44.13
CA ILE A 77 3.16 24.11 -45.60
C ILE A 77 2.09 25.10 -46.09
N ASN A 78 1.46 25.86 -45.17
CA ASN A 78 0.42 26.85 -45.43
C ASN A 78 -0.79 26.31 -46.21
N LYS A 79 -1.14 25.05 -45.95
CA LYS A 79 -2.31 24.36 -46.48
C LYS A 79 -3.38 24.34 -45.40
N ASN A 80 -4.35 25.25 -45.49
CA ASN A 80 -5.43 25.44 -44.49
C ASN A 80 -4.91 25.64 -43.04
N PRO A 81 -4.10 26.68 -42.78
CA PRO A 81 -3.49 26.90 -41.48
C PRO A 81 -4.56 27.08 -40.39
N ARG A 82 -4.62 26.14 -39.44
CA ARG A 82 -5.44 26.17 -38.24
C ARG A 82 -4.63 25.54 -37.10
N ASP A 83 -4.78 26.09 -35.91
CA ASP A 83 -4.22 25.47 -34.72
C ASP A 83 -4.93 24.14 -34.44
N TYR A 84 -4.18 23.15 -33.97
CA TYR A 84 -4.76 21.86 -33.60
C TYR A 84 -5.67 22.01 -32.37
N ILE A 85 -6.98 21.83 -32.57
CA ILE A 85 -7.99 21.79 -31.51
C ILE A 85 -8.38 20.33 -31.27
N GLY A 86 -7.41 19.53 -30.84
CA GLY A 86 -7.66 18.13 -30.50
C GLY A 86 -8.18 17.91 -29.09
N GLN A 87 -8.84 16.77 -28.89
CA GLN A 87 -9.20 16.33 -27.55
C GLN A 87 -7.93 15.95 -26.79
N THR A 88 -7.76 16.55 -25.61
CA THR A 88 -6.73 16.11 -24.67
C THR A 88 -7.10 14.75 -24.09
N ILE A 89 -6.09 13.99 -23.68
CA ILE A 89 -6.24 12.69 -23.02
C ILE A 89 -7.23 12.72 -21.84
N THR A 90 -7.89 11.60 -21.60
CA THR A 90 -8.80 11.35 -20.48
C THR A 90 -8.03 11.11 -19.16
N PHE A 91 -8.73 11.11 -18.02
CA PHE A 91 -8.18 10.70 -16.71
C PHE A 91 -7.40 9.37 -16.77
N LYS A 92 -8.00 8.32 -17.36
CA LYS A 92 -7.36 7.00 -17.42
C LYS A 92 -6.07 7.02 -18.25
N GLU A 93 -6.07 7.78 -19.34
CA GLU A 93 -4.89 7.96 -20.17
C GLU A 93 -3.82 8.79 -19.48
N ALA A 94 -4.20 9.84 -18.74
CA ALA A 94 -3.29 10.63 -17.92
C ALA A 94 -2.59 9.77 -16.86
N VAL A 95 -3.33 8.92 -16.13
CA VAL A 95 -2.76 7.94 -15.18
C VAL A 95 -1.76 7.02 -15.87
N LYS A 96 -2.17 6.34 -16.94
CA LYS A 96 -1.29 5.40 -17.66
C LYS A 96 -0.03 6.07 -18.21
N ARG A 97 -0.16 7.22 -18.87
CA ARG A 97 0.97 7.94 -19.46
C ARG A 97 1.92 8.46 -18.40
N THR A 98 1.44 9.03 -17.30
CA THR A 98 2.29 9.51 -16.20
C THR A 98 3.10 8.37 -15.58
N VAL A 99 2.47 7.23 -15.30
CA VAL A 99 3.13 6.06 -14.71
C VAL A 99 4.26 5.57 -15.60
N VAL A 100 3.98 5.38 -16.90
CA VAL A 100 4.98 4.91 -17.88
C VAL A 100 6.09 5.93 -18.10
N LEU A 101 5.77 7.21 -18.32
CA LEU A 101 6.75 8.23 -18.68
C LEU A 101 7.67 8.64 -17.52
N ASN A 102 7.27 8.37 -16.28
CA ASN A 102 8.05 8.68 -15.08
C ASN A 102 8.58 7.44 -14.37
N ASN A 103 8.43 6.25 -14.96
CA ASN A 103 8.83 4.97 -14.37
C ASN A 103 8.33 4.80 -12.92
N ILE A 104 7.06 5.16 -12.68
CA ILE A 104 6.44 5.02 -11.36
C ILE A 104 6.12 3.54 -11.18
N GLN A 105 6.67 2.94 -10.12
CA GLN A 105 6.29 1.60 -9.72
C GLN A 105 4.95 1.69 -9.00
N LEU A 106 3.94 1.00 -9.54
CA LEU A 106 2.64 0.83 -8.90
C LEU A 106 2.25 -0.64 -8.94
N ASP A 107 1.76 -1.16 -7.83
CA ASP A 107 1.15 -2.48 -7.79
C ASP A 107 -0.30 -2.46 -8.33
N LYS A 108 -0.91 -3.65 -8.38
CA LYS A 108 -2.29 -3.82 -8.86
C LYS A 108 -3.34 -3.13 -7.94
N THR A 109 -3.05 -3.03 -6.66
CA THR A 109 -3.91 -2.40 -5.65
C THR A 109 -3.91 -0.89 -5.83
N GLU A 110 -2.73 -0.30 -5.95
CA GLU A 110 -2.49 1.13 -6.13
C GLU A 110 -3.06 1.61 -7.47
N PHE A 111 -2.73 0.94 -8.58
CA PHE A 111 -3.32 1.28 -9.89
C PHE A 111 -4.85 1.10 -9.89
N GLY A 112 -5.33 0.04 -9.23
CA GLY A 112 -6.75 -0.24 -9.08
C GLY A 112 -7.51 0.89 -8.36
N SER A 113 -6.85 1.63 -7.46
CA SER A 113 -7.48 2.73 -6.73
C SER A 113 -7.94 3.85 -7.67
N PHE A 114 -7.15 4.17 -8.70
CA PHE A 114 -7.53 5.15 -9.74
C PHE A 114 -8.73 4.67 -10.56
N GLU A 115 -8.79 3.38 -10.89
CA GLU A 115 -9.93 2.82 -11.62
C GLU A 115 -11.21 2.89 -10.79
N ARG A 116 -11.13 2.52 -9.51
CA ARG A 116 -12.25 2.60 -8.56
C ARG A 116 -12.71 4.05 -8.37
N LEU A 117 -11.79 5.01 -8.22
CA LEU A 117 -12.13 6.43 -8.14
C LEU A 117 -12.89 6.89 -9.38
N ASN A 118 -12.42 6.51 -10.57
CA ASN A 118 -13.09 6.87 -11.81
C ASN A 118 -14.50 6.25 -11.91
N THR A 119 -14.69 5.01 -11.44
CA THR A 119 -16.01 4.37 -11.36
C THR A 119 -16.95 5.11 -10.42
N VAL A 120 -16.50 5.44 -9.20
CA VAL A 120 -17.30 6.19 -8.22
C VAL A 120 -17.64 7.58 -8.74
N ARG A 121 -16.69 8.31 -9.32
CA ARG A 121 -16.93 9.62 -9.95
C ARG A 121 -18.00 9.56 -11.04
N ASN A 122 -17.99 8.50 -11.87
CA ASN A 122 -19.01 8.31 -12.89
C ASN A 122 -20.38 8.00 -12.28
N ALA A 123 -20.46 7.10 -11.28
CA ALA A 123 -21.71 6.77 -10.61
C ALA A 123 -22.35 7.98 -9.91
N ILE A 124 -21.54 8.82 -9.27
CA ILE A 124 -21.98 10.09 -8.65
C ILE A 124 -22.60 11.03 -9.68
N THR A 125 -22.04 11.07 -10.90
CA THR A 125 -22.54 11.93 -11.99
C THR A 125 -23.91 11.46 -12.49
N HIS A 126 -24.25 10.19 -12.30
CA HIS A 126 -25.51 9.57 -12.72
C HIS A 126 -26.53 9.35 -11.57
N HIS A 127 -26.25 9.82 -10.34
CA HIS A 127 -27.10 9.67 -9.14
C HIS A 127 -27.34 8.22 -8.67
N GLU A 128 -26.39 7.31 -8.91
CA GLU A 128 -26.58 5.87 -8.66
C GLU A 128 -25.92 5.35 -7.36
N TYR A 129 -25.42 6.22 -6.48
CA TYR A 129 -24.54 5.78 -5.39
C TYR A 129 -24.92 6.36 -4.01
N ASP A 130 -24.95 5.51 -2.98
CA ASP A 130 -25.06 5.95 -1.58
C ASP A 130 -23.71 6.47 -1.11
N LEU A 131 -23.61 7.80 -1.04
CA LEU A 131 -22.38 8.52 -0.75
C LEU A 131 -22.07 8.62 0.76
N THR A 132 -22.93 8.08 1.63
CA THR A 132 -22.72 8.13 3.09
C THR A 132 -21.89 6.96 3.63
N ASP A 133 -21.45 6.08 2.74
CA ASP A 133 -20.69 4.89 3.09
C ASP A 133 -19.23 5.22 3.45
N LYS A 134 -18.78 4.82 4.66
CA LYS A 134 -17.37 4.91 5.09
C LYS A 134 -16.42 4.29 4.07
N LYS A 135 -16.90 3.33 3.28
CA LYS A 135 -16.18 2.70 2.18
C LYS A 135 -15.63 3.70 1.16
N ILE A 136 -16.38 4.76 0.84
CA ILE A 136 -15.90 5.80 -0.11
C ILE A 136 -14.74 6.58 0.50
N ILE A 137 -14.78 6.85 1.81
CA ILE A 137 -13.69 7.52 2.53
C ILE A 137 -12.43 6.64 2.45
N TYR A 138 -12.55 5.32 2.66
CA TYR A 138 -11.42 4.40 2.51
C TYR A 138 -10.82 4.40 1.09
N LEU A 139 -11.65 4.49 0.04
CA LEU A 139 -11.16 4.65 -1.32
C LEU A 139 -10.44 5.99 -1.52
N ILE A 140 -11.01 7.09 -1.01
CA ILE A 140 -10.41 8.43 -1.08
C ILE A 140 -9.04 8.42 -0.40
N THR A 141 -8.97 7.89 0.82
CA THR A 141 -7.72 7.73 1.58
C THR A 141 -6.70 6.91 0.80
N GLN A 142 -7.09 5.74 0.27
CA GLN A 142 -6.20 4.90 -0.53
C GLN A 142 -5.61 5.66 -1.73
N VAL A 143 -6.44 6.40 -2.48
CA VAL A 143 -5.97 7.21 -3.62
C VAL A 143 -4.98 8.27 -3.16
N ILE A 144 -5.28 8.96 -2.06
CA ILE A 144 -4.43 10.01 -1.51
C ILE A 144 -3.05 9.45 -1.14
N THR A 145 -3.00 8.32 -0.44
CA THR A 145 -1.75 7.65 -0.04
C THR A 145 -0.89 7.30 -1.26
N VAL A 146 -1.49 6.99 -2.41
CA VAL A 146 -0.76 6.71 -3.66
C VAL A 146 -0.28 7.99 -4.36
N ILE A 147 -1.09 9.05 -4.41
CA ILE A 147 -0.72 10.26 -5.16
C ILE A 147 0.25 11.16 -4.41
N PHE A 148 0.26 11.13 -3.07
CA PHE A 148 1.10 12.02 -2.27
C PHE A 148 2.59 11.82 -2.57
N PRO A 149 3.15 10.58 -2.53
CA PRO A 149 4.55 10.34 -2.88
C PRO A 149 4.87 10.68 -4.34
N ILE A 150 3.92 10.44 -5.26
CA ILE A 150 4.06 10.82 -6.68
C ILE A 150 4.19 12.33 -6.82
N TYR A 151 3.37 13.10 -6.11
CA TYR A 151 3.39 14.57 -6.14
C TYR A 151 4.66 15.13 -5.49
N THR A 152 5.05 14.64 -4.31
CA THR A 152 6.32 15.00 -3.67
C THR A 152 7.50 14.78 -4.60
N LYS A 153 7.54 13.65 -5.32
CA LYS A 153 8.64 13.32 -6.23
C LYS A 153 8.63 14.15 -7.52
N LEU A 154 7.47 14.42 -8.11
CA LEU A 154 7.37 14.94 -9.49
C LEU A 154 6.93 16.40 -9.60
N ILE A 155 6.40 17.00 -8.54
CA ILE A 155 5.93 18.39 -8.53
C ILE A 155 6.91 19.24 -7.71
N PRO A 156 7.58 20.22 -8.33
CA PRO A 156 8.50 21.10 -7.61
C PRO A 156 7.82 21.83 -6.44
N LYS A 157 8.46 21.82 -5.27
CA LYS A 157 7.98 22.50 -4.05
C LYS A 157 6.63 22.00 -3.53
N PHE A 158 6.22 20.77 -3.87
CA PHE A 158 4.97 20.21 -3.36
C PHE A 158 4.94 20.12 -1.83
N ASP A 159 6.03 19.73 -1.17
CA ASP A 159 6.07 19.64 0.29
C ASP A 159 5.88 21.02 0.96
N GLN A 160 6.48 22.07 0.40
CA GLN A 160 6.25 23.45 0.84
C GLN A 160 4.77 23.84 0.66
N TYR A 161 4.16 23.45 -0.47
CA TYR A 161 2.75 23.69 -0.72
C TYR A 161 1.85 22.98 0.30
N VAL A 162 2.17 21.73 0.66
CA VAL A 162 1.48 20.95 1.69
C VAL A 162 1.54 21.64 3.04
N ILE A 163 2.72 22.08 3.47
CA ILE A 163 2.95 22.75 4.76
C ILE A 163 2.16 24.06 4.83
N VAL A 164 2.32 24.93 3.82
CA VAL A 164 1.69 26.26 3.80
C VAL A 164 0.16 26.20 3.79
N ASN A 165 -0.42 25.11 3.26
CA ASN A 165 -1.87 24.96 3.12
C ASN A 165 -2.49 23.96 4.11
N ASP A 166 -1.71 23.42 5.04
CA ASP A 166 -2.12 22.38 5.98
C ASP A 166 -2.81 21.20 5.27
N LEU A 167 -2.11 20.58 4.31
CA LEU A 167 -2.64 19.48 3.50
C LEU A 167 -2.08 18.10 3.88
N ASN A 168 -1.23 18.03 4.91
CA ASN A 168 -0.72 16.75 5.36
C ASN A 168 -1.88 15.92 5.92
N LEU A 169 -1.99 14.68 5.45
CA LEU A 169 -2.95 13.69 5.91
C LEU A 169 -2.29 12.51 6.62
N ILE A 170 -0.97 12.44 6.62
CA ILE A 170 -0.23 11.50 7.49
C ILE A 170 -0.66 11.79 8.94
N GLY A 171 -1.02 10.72 9.66
CA GLY A 171 -1.55 10.81 11.02
C GLY A 171 -2.98 11.35 11.12
N SER A 172 -3.68 11.66 10.02
CA SER A 172 -5.08 12.08 10.08
C SER A 172 -6.00 10.94 10.50
N VAL A 173 -7.16 11.29 11.08
CA VAL A 173 -8.19 10.32 11.49
C VAL A 173 -8.61 9.42 10.32
N GLN A 174 -8.70 9.96 9.09
CA GLN A 174 -9.17 9.21 7.93
C GLN A 174 -8.15 8.18 7.42
N VAL A 175 -6.85 8.50 7.50
CA VAL A 175 -5.77 7.55 7.18
C VAL A 175 -5.72 6.45 8.21
N LYS A 176 -5.72 6.82 9.49
CA LYS A 176 -5.67 5.88 10.61
C LYS A 176 -6.90 4.96 10.65
N GLU A 177 -8.12 5.49 10.50
CA GLU A 177 -9.34 4.66 10.45
C GLU A 177 -9.30 3.64 9.31
N PHE A 178 -8.69 4.01 8.16
CA PHE A 178 -8.55 3.13 7.01
C PHE A 178 -7.56 1.99 7.27
N HIS A 179 -6.36 2.31 7.78
CA HIS A 179 -5.35 1.30 8.08
C HIS A 179 -5.79 0.37 9.21
N VAL A 180 -6.37 0.90 10.31
CA VAL A 180 -6.91 0.09 11.41
C VAL A 180 -8.05 -0.82 10.93
N TRP A 181 -8.98 -0.31 10.13
CA TRP A 181 -10.06 -1.14 9.57
C TRP A 181 -9.48 -2.26 8.70
N ARG A 182 -8.53 -1.97 7.79
CA ARG A 182 -7.90 -2.99 6.94
C ARG A 182 -7.22 -4.08 7.75
N PHE A 183 -6.45 -3.69 8.76
CA PHE A 183 -5.78 -4.61 9.67
C PHE A 183 -6.77 -5.53 10.38
N ILE A 184 -7.78 -4.94 11.03
CA ILE A 184 -8.78 -5.71 11.77
C ILE A 184 -9.54 -6.65 10.83
N GLN A 185 -9.98 -6.18 9.65
CA GLN A 185 -10.75 -7.03 8.73
C GLN A 185 -9.90 -8.14 8.12
N PHE A 186 -8.63 -7.88 7.81
CA PHE A 186 -7.73 -8.91 7.29
C PHE A 186 -7.57 -10.07 8.28
N PHE A 187 -7.24 -9.78 9.53
CA PHE A 187 -7.04 -10.82 10.54
C PHE A 187 -8.35 -11.47 11.02
N LYS A 188 -9.48 -10.74 10.99
CA LYS A 188 -10.81 -11.35 11.18
C LYS A 188 -11.13 -12.35 10.07
N LEU A 189 -10.85 -12.00 8.82
CA LEU A 189 -11.02 -12.90 7.70
C LEU A 189 -10.10 -14.13 7.84
N ASN A 190 -8.83 -13.93 8.22
CA ASN A 190 -7.92 -15.05 8.49
C ASN A 190 -8.46 -15.97 9.60
N THR A 191 -9.00 -15.39 10.69
CA THR A 191 -9.65 -16.15 11.77
C THR A 191 -10.82 -17.01 11.27
N LYS A 192 -11.63 -16.48 10.33
CA LYS A 192 -12.71 -17.24 9.69
C LYS A 192 -12.16 -18.43 8.90
N PHE A 193 -11.02 -18.27 8.21
CA PHE A 193 -10.35 -19.36 7.50
C PHE A 193 -9.78 -20.42 8.43
N ILE A 194 -9.08 -20.03 9.50
CA ILE A 194 -8.52 -20.93 10.52
C ILE A 194 -9.64 -21.81 11.11
N LYS A 195 -10.69 -21.18 11.65
CA LYS A 195 -11.84 -21.88 12.23
C LYS A 195 -12.55 -22.79 11.21
N GLY A 196 -12.63 -22.36 9.95
CA GLY A 196 -13.16 -23.17 8.87
C GLY A 196 -12.34 -24.44 8.61
N LYS A 197 -11.00 -24.33 8.60
CA LYS A 197 -10.09 -25.47 8.42
C LYS A 197 -10.15 -26.43 9.61
N GLU A 198 -10.19 -25.93 10.83
CA GLU A 198 -10.36 -26.75 12.05
C GLU A 198 -11.66 -27.56 11.99
N LYS A 199 -12.78 -26.90 11.67
CA LYS A 199 -14.08 -27.57 11.50
C LYS A 199 -14.04 -28.62 10.41
N LEU A 200 -13.42 -28.31 9.27
CA LEU A 200 -13.26 -29.28 8.18
C LEU A 200 -12.47 -30.52 8.65
N GLY A 201 -11.36 -30.33 9.37
CA GLY A 201 -10.58 -31.41 9.97
C GLY A 201 -11.42 -32.29 10.90
N ALA A 202 -12.21 -31.66 11.78
CA ALA A 202 -13.12 -32.36 12.68
C ALA A 202 -14.18 -33.17 11.94
N ILE A 203 -14.76 -32.64 10.87
CA ILE A 203 -15.74 -33.34 10.04
C ILE A 203 -15.10 -34.51 9.28
N LEU A 204 -13.92 -34.31 8.70
CA LEU A 204 -13.19 -35.36 7.97
C LEU A 204 -12.75 -36.51 8.88
N SER A 205 -12.52 -36.24 10.17
CA SER A 205 -12.23 -37.28 11.16
C SER A 205 -13.43 -38.19 11.46
N LYS A 206 -14.65 -37.77 11.10
CA LYS A 206 -15.91 -38.49 11.32
C LYS A 206 -16.59 -38.84 9.99
N THR A 207 -16.30 -40.04 9.48
CA THR A 207 -16.79 -40.53 8.16
C THR A 207 -18.30 -40.34 7.95
N ASP A 208 -19.12 -40.58 8.98
CA ASP A 208 -20.58 -40.44 8.89
C ASP A 208 -21.04 -39.00 8.75
N GLU A 209 -20.35 -38.03 9.37
CA GLU A 209 -20.71 -36.63 9.31
C GLU A 209 -20.41 -36.04 7.93
N PHE A 210 -19.22 -36.34 7.40
CA PHE A 210 -18.85 -35.95 6.03
C PHE A 210 -19.83 -36.51 5.00
N LYS A 211 -20.18 -37.79 5.12
CA LYS A 211 -21.14 -38.46 4.23
C LYS A 211 -22.53 -37.81 4.34
N LYS A 212 -23.02 -37.56 5.55
CA LYS A 212 -24.32 -36.90 5.79
C LYS A 212 -24.39 -35.51 5.15
N ARG A 213 -23.34 -34.69 5.30
CA ARG A 213 -23.28 -33.36 4.66
C ARG A 213 -23.24 -33.47 3.14
N SER A 214 -22.41 -34.38 2.62
CA SER A 214 -22.30 -34.63 1.17
C SER A 214 -23.63 -35.10 0.56
N ASP A 215 -24.34 -35.99 1.24
CA ASP A 215 -25.63 -36.52 0.78
C ASP A 215 -26.74 -35.48 0.85
N ARG A 216 -26.72 -34.57 1.84
CA ARG A 216 -27.64 -33.41 1.87
C ARG A 216 -27.47 -32.54 0.64
N ILE A 217 -26.23 -32.23 0.28
CA ILE A 217 -25.90 -31.36 -0.87
C ILE A 217 -26.36 -32.00 -2.18
N LYS A 218 -26.21 -33.32 -2.33
CA LYS A 218 -26.74 -34.05 -3.51
C LYS A 218 -28.27 -33.98 -3.63
N LYS A 219 -28.99 -33.90 -2.51
CA LYS A 219 -30.47 -33.79 -2.52
C LYS A 219 -30.94 -32.39 -2.90
N GLU A 220 -30.12 -31.38 -2.65
CA GLU A 220 -30.38 -29.97 -2.98
C GLU A 220 -29.81 -29.61 -4.37
N ALA A 221 -29.98 -30.49 -5.37
CA ALA A 221 -29.39 -30.35 -6.72
C ALA A 221 -29.83 -29.09 -7.50
N TYR A 222 -30.85 -28.38 -7.03
CA TYR A 222 -31.32 -27.10 -7.59
C TYR A 222 -30.48 -25.89 -7.12
N ILE A 223 -29.63 -26.06 -6.09
CA ILE A 223 -28.73 -25.01 -5.61
C ILE A 223 -27.43 -25.07 -6.42
N THR A 224 -26.95 -23.91 -6.87
CA THR A 224 -25.63 -23.80 -7.50
C THR A 224 -24.58 -23.69 -6.41
N TYR A 225 -23.70 -24.70 -6.33
CA TYR A 225 -22.59 -24.70 -5.38
C TYR A 225 -21.28 -24.30 -6.08
N HIS A 226 -20.56 -23.40 -5.45
CA HIS A 226 -19.26 -22.90 -5.89
C HIS A 226 -18.15 -23.50 -5.03
N GLU A 227 -16.92 -23.44 -5.54
CA GLU A 227 -15.73 -23.80 -4.77
C GLU A 227 -15.60 -22.88 -3.56
N CYS A 228 -15.50 -23.48 -2.38
CA CYS A 228 -15.24 -22.75 -1.14
C CYS A 228 -13.77 -22.37 -1.06
N PRO A 229 -13.43 -21.09 -0.80
CA PRO A 229 -12.03 -20.67 -0.72
C PRO A 229 -11.31 -21.26 0.50
N CYS A 230 -12.04 -21.74 1.51
CA CYS A 230 -11.46 -22.35 2.70
C CYS A 230 -11.24 -23.85 2.53
N CYS A 231 -12.19 -24.61 1.98
CA CYS A 231 -12.06 -26.08 1.90
C CYS A 231 -11.71 -26.63 0.51
N ASP A 232 -11.63 -25.79 -0.52
CA ASP A 232 -11.33 -26.17 -1.91
C ASP A 232 -12.28 -27.26 -2.44
N LYS A 233 -13.56 -27.18 -2.04
CA LYS A 233 -14.64 -28.09 -2.47
C LYS A 233 -15.89 -27.29 -2.85
N SER A 234 -16.66 -27.83 -3.79
CA SER A 234 -17.89 -27.22 -4.32
C SER A 234 -19.07 -27.30 -3.34
N PHE A 235 -18.97 -26.57 -2.22
CA PHE A 235 -19.95 -26.55 -1.14
C PHE A 235 -20.34 -25.14 -0.69
N PHE A 236 -19.88 -24.11 -1.41
CA PHE A 236 -20.14 -22.72 -1.08
C PHE A 236 -21.38 -22.21 -1.80
N ILE A 237 -22.29 -21.57 -1.07
CA ILE A 237 -23.44 -20.89 -1.63
C ILE A 237 -23.12 -19.39 -1.67
N LYS A 238 -23.05 -18.82 -2.87
CA LYS A 238 -22.88 -17.38 -3.06
C LYS A 238 -24.24 -16.69 -2.91
N GLU A 239 -24.27 -15.60 -2.16
CA GLU A 239 -25.49 -14.84 -1.91
C GLU A 239 -25.46 -13.49 -2.65
N ASN A 240 -24.35 -12.77 -2.57
CA ASN A 240 -24.13 -11.53 -3.30
C ASN A 240 -22.74 -11.57 -3.95
N ILE A 241 -22.61 -10.98 -5.13
CA ILE A 241 -21.36 -10.95 -5.88
C ILE A 241 -20.98 -9.50 -6.19
N ILE A 242 -19.75 -9.13 -5.88
CA ILE A 242 -19.14 -7.86 -6.24
C ILE A 242 -18.43 -8.05 -7.59
N TRP A 243 -18.95 -7.36 -8.59
CA TRP A 243 -18.38 -7.32 -9.93
C TRP A 243 -17.59 -6.03 -10.12
N ASP A 244 -16.40 -6.14 -10.70
CA ASP A 244 -15.67 -5.01 -11.27
C ASP A 244 -15.42 -5.30 -12.73
N LYS A 245 -16.12 -4.55 -13.59
CA LYS A 245 -16.23 -4.80 -15.03
C LYS A 245 -16.76 -6.22 -15.31
N SER A 246 -15.88 -7.16 -15.63
CA SER A 246 -16.21 -8.55 -15.98
C SER A 246 -15.50 -9.55 -15.07
N GLU A 247 -14.84 -9.09 -14.02
CA GLU A 247 -14.18 -9.94 -13.03
C GLU A 247 -14.98 -9.95 -11.72
N GLU A 248 -15.18 -11.15 -11.19
CA GLU A 248 -15.67 -11.33 -9.82
C GLU A 248 -14.56 -10.91 -8.86
N ARG A 249 -14.80 -9.85 -8.07
CA ARG A 249 -13.84 -9.32 -7.09
C ARG A 249 -14.06 -9.85 -5.68
N GLY A 250 -15.28 -10.25 -5.36
CA GLY A 250 -15.63 -10.72 -4.03
C GLY A 250 -17.08 -11.19 -4.00
N TYR A 251 -17.46 -11.90 -2.94
CA TYR A 251 -18.81 -12.41 -2.78
C TYR A 251 -19.12 -12.70 -1.32
N THR A 252 -20.38 -12.55 -0.93
CA THR A 252 -20.87 -13.00 0.38
C THR A 252 -21.44 -14.40 0.26
N GLY A 253 -21.51 -15.10 1.38
CA GLY A 253 -22.18 -16.39 1.45
C GLY A 253 -21.58 -17.32 2.50
N HIS A 254 -21.82 -18.60 2.35
CA HIS A 254 -21.39 -19.58 3.34
C HIS A 254 -21.09 -20.96 2.74
N CYS A 255 -20.21 -21.71 3.41
CA CYS A 255 -19.90 -23.09 3.03
C CYS A 255 -20.67 -24.08 3.89
N LEU A 256 -21.39 -25.02 3.27
CA LEU A 256 -22.09 -26.09 4.00
C LEU A 256 -21.15 -27.15 4.59
N MET A 257 -19.90 -27.19 4.13
CA MET A 257 -18.90 -28.15 4.62
C MET A 257 -18.09 -27.59 5.78
N CYS A 258 -17.29 -26.55 5.54
CA CYS A 258 -16.42 -25.98 6.57
C CYS A 258 -17.09 -24.87 7.41
N GLU A 259 -18.35 -24.53 7.11
CA GLU A 259 -19.14 -23.52 7.85
C GLU A 259 -18.51 -22.13 7.91
N ILE A 260 -17.56 -21.83 7.01
CA ILE A 260 -17.08 -20.47 6.85
C ILE A 260 -18.22 -19.60 6.32
N THR A 261 -18.33 -18.39 6.85
CA THR A 261 -19.26 -17.35 6.41
C THR A 261 -18.45 -16.15 5.94
N LEU A 262 -18.80 -15.60 4.77
CA LEU A 262 -18.14 -14.46 4.15
C LEU A 262 -19.18 -13.34 4.02
N ASP A 263 -18.85 -12.16 4.53
CA ASP A 263 -19.74 -11.02 4.63
C ASP A 263 -19.31 -9.85 3.72
N LYS A 264 -20.07 -8.76 3.81
CA LYS A 264 -19.85 -7.56 2.98
C LYS A 264 -18.54 -6.83 3.30
N GLU A 265 -18.03 -6.94 4.52
CA GLU A 265 -16.76 -6.32 4.90
C GLU A 265 -15.60 -7.15 4.32
N ASP A 266 -15.68 -8.47 4.38
CA ASP A 266 -14.69 -9.36 3.76
C ASP A 266 -14.61 -9.11 2.25
N ALA A 267 -15.76 -9.05 1.58
CA ALA A 267 -15.83 -8.82 0.14
C ALA A 267 -15.32 -7.41 -0.23
N TYR A 268 -15.51 -6.43 0.66
CA TYR A 268 -15.04 -5.07 0.42
C TYR A 268 -13.52 -4.93 0.61
N LEU A 269 -12.93 -5.62 1.59
CA LEU A 269 -11.48 -5.72 1.74
C LEU A 269 -10.85 -6.26 0.45
N LEU A 270 -11.42 -7.31 -0.14
CA LEU A 270 -10.94 -7.86 -1.42
C LEU A 270 -11.01 -6.86 -2.57
N TYR A 271 -12.13 -6.14 -2.66
CA TYR A 271 -12.34 -5.12 -3.69
C TYR A 271 -11.29 -4.00 -3.61
N LEU A 272 -10.95 -3.54 -2.40
CA LEU A 272 -9.93 -2.53 -2.18
C LEU A 272 -8.51 -3.04 -2.43
N SER A 273 -8.22 -4.29 -2.06
CA SER A 273 -6.90 -4.91 -2.22
C SER A 273 -6.67 -5.54 -3.60
N SER A 274 -7.59 -5.35 -4.56
CA SER A 274 -7.54 -5.98 -5.90
C SER A 274 -7.30 -7.51 -5.85
N ALA A 275 -7.76 -8.16 -4.78
CA ALA A 275 -7.46 -9.53 -4.38
C ALA A 275 -8.68 -10.46 -4.56
N ASN A 276 -8.48 -11.76 -4.30
CA ASN A 276 -9.58 -12.73 -4.15
C ASN A 276 -9.42 -13.51 -2.83
N TYR A 277 -10.46 -14.21 -2.40
CA TYR A 277 -10.45 -14.93 -1.12
C TYR A 277 -9.30 -15.92 -0.99
N LYS A 278 -8.97 -16.62 -2.09
CA LYS A 278 -7.88 -17.60 -2.10
C LYS A 278 -6.53 -16.90 -1.95
N SER A 279 -6.32 -15.79 -2.67
CA SER A 279 -5.08 -15.02 -2.58
C SER A 279 -4.91 -14.36 -1.23
N ILE A 280 -5.94 -13.81 -0.58
CA ILE A 280 -5.77 -13.22 0.75
C ILE A 280 -5.30 -14.28 1.76
N TYR A 281 -5.82 -15.50 1.67
CA TYR A 281 -5.42 -16.57 2.58
C TYR A 281 -4.04 -17.16 2.24
N SER A 282 -3.67 -17.23 0.96
CA SER A 282 -2.44 -17.91 0.51
C SER A 282 -1.27 -16.97 0.17
N ASN A 283 -1.49 -15.65 0.07
CA ASN A 283 -0.49 -14.68 -0.37
C ASN A 283 -0.07 -13.78 0.79
N SER A 284 1.22 -13.81 1.12
CA SER A 284 1.82 -12.97 2.16
C SER A 284 1.79 -11.47 1.83
N GLY A 285 1.79 -11.09 0.56
CA GLY A 285 2.00 -9.69 0.16
C GLY A 285 0.91 -8.71 0.60
N VAL A 286 -0.37 -9.11 0.59
CA VAL A 286 -1.48 -8.23 1.01
C VAL A 286 -1.44 -8.01 2.52
N GLY A 287 -1.22 -9.08 3.29
CA GLY A 287 -1.11 -8.99 4.75
C GLY A 287 0.11 -8.15 5.16
N PHE A 288 1.26 -8.38 4.51
CA PHE A 288 2.47 -7.61 4.71
C PHE A 288 2.25 -6.11 4.47
N SER A 289 1.66 -5.71 3.33
CA SER A 289 1.37 -4.30 3.03
C SER A 289 0.45 -3.66 4.07
N ILE A 290 -0.57 -4.39 4.54
CA ILE A 290 -1.49 -3.89 5.58
C ILE A 290 -0.75 -3.64 6.91
N VAL A 291 0.11 -4.56 7.33
CA VAL A 291 0.90 -4.39 8.56
C VAL A 291 1.89 -3.24 8.41
N ARG A 292 2.64 -3.19 7.30
CA ARG A 292 3.57 -2.10 7.00
C ARG A 292 2.91 -0.73 7.06
N GLU A 293 1.78 -0.55 6.38
CA GLU A 293 1.07 0.73 6.34
C GLU A 293 0.55 1.17 7.70
N LEU A 294 0.07 0.21 8.53
CA LEU A 294 -0.38 0.52 9.88
C LEU A 294 0.77 0.88 10.83
N LEU A 295 1.89 0.17 10.73
CA LEU A 295 3.06 0.40 11.60
C LEU A 295 3.86 1.63 11.19
N GLY A 296 3.71 2.12 9.96
CA GLY A 296 4.28 3.39 9.50
C GLY A 296 3.39 4.61 9.75
N ASP A 297 2.22 4.47 10.37
CA ASP A 297 1.37 5.61 10.73
C ASP A 297 1.95 6.43 11.89
N SER A 298 1.61 7.71 11.99
CA SER A 298 1.96 8.55 13.14
C SER A 298 0.82 8.65 14.17
N ASP A 299 1.16 8.63 15.46
CA ASP A 299 0.27 8.69 16.61
C ASP A 299 -0.90 7.67 16.52
N LEU A 300 -0.57 6.38 16.41
CA LEU A 300 -1.58 5.31 16.39
C LEU A 300 -2.27 5.14 17.74
N GLU A 301 -1.50 5.16 18.84
CA GLU A 301 -1.99 4.91 20.21
C GLU A 301 -3.11 5.87 20.61
N ASP A 302 -2.86 7.19 20.46
CA ASP A 302 -3.78 8.28 20.83
C ASP A 302 -5.15 8.20 20.16
N LYS A 303 -5.29 7.37 19.13
CA LYS A 303 -6.47 7.33 18.28
C LYS A 303 -7.20 6.00 18.35
N LEU A 304 -6.62 4.92 18.86
CA LEU A 304 -7.32 3.62 19.01
C LEU A 304 -8.42 3.70 20.06
N ASN A 305 -9.63 3.30 19.70
CA ASN A 305 -10.74 3.24 20.65
C ASN A 305 -10.85 1.86 21.32
N ALA A 306 -11.54 1.79 22.46
CA ALA A 306 -11.69 0.55 23.23
C ALA A 306 -12.33 -0.61 22.43
N GLU A 307 -13.19 -0.32 21.44
CA GLU A 307 -13.78 -1.36 20.59
C GLU A 307 -12.75 -1.92 19.59
N GLU A 308 -11.87 -1.07 19.07
CA GLU A 308 -10.75 -1.46 18.20
C GLU A 308 -9.74 -2.31 18.96
N ILE A 309 -9.33 -1.88 20.15
CA ILE A 309 -8.40 -2.62 21.02
C ILE A 309 -8.96 -4.01 21.30
N LYS A 310 -10.23 -4.11 21.72
CA LYS A 310 -10.87 -5.41 21.96
C LYS A 310 -10.88 -6.32 20.73
N LYS A 311 -11.13 -5.77 19.54
CA LYS A 311 -11.08 -6.55 18.29
C LYS A 311 -9.68 -7.08 18.00
N ILE A 312 -8.64 -6.29 18.33
CA ILE A 312 -7.24 -6.70 18.19
C ILE A 312 -6.91 -7.78 19.21
N GLU A 313 -7.30 -7.64 20.48
CA GLU A 313 -7.15 -8.68 21.50
C GLU A 313 -7.79 -10.02 21.06
N ASP A 314 -9.01 -9.98 20.52
CA ASP A 314 -9.70 -11.17 19.99
C ASP A 314 -8.93 -11.82 18.83
N ILE A 315 -8.25 -11.02 17.99
CA ILE A 315 -7.38 -11.51 16.89
C ILE A 315 -6.15 -12.21 17.47
N LEU A 316 -5.53 -11.64 18.49
CA LEU A 316 -4.30 -12.14 19.13
C LEU A 316 -4.52 -13.41 19.97
N GLN A 317 -5.76 -13.76 20.29
CA GLN A 317 -6.09 -15.05 20.89
C GLN A 317 -5.90 -16.24 19.93
N GLN A 318 -5.70 -16.01 18.63
CA GLN A 318 -5.48 -17.06 17.63
C GLN A 318 -3.98 -17.23 17.34
N PRO A 319 -3.34 -18.36 17.69
CA PRO A 319 -1.90 -18.56 17.52
C PRO A 319 -1.40 -18.38 16.08
N GLU A 320 -2.19 -18.77 15.08
CA GLU A 320 -1.84 -18.62 13.68
C GLU A 320 -1.85 -17.15 13.23
N ASN A 321 -2.73 -16.30 13.79
CA ASN A 321 -2.66 -14.86 13.55
C ASN A 321 -1.42 -14.26 14.19
N VAL A 322 -1.08 -14.68 15.42
CA VAL A 322 0.12 -14.24 16.13
C VAL A 322 1.39 -14.58 15.35
N SER A 323 1.48 -15.82 14.83
CA SER A 323 2.61 -16.23 13.99
C SER A 323 2.69 -15.39 12.73
N LEU A 324 1.57 -15.20 12.03
CA LEU A 324 1.53 -14.45 10.77
C LEU A 324 1.89 -12.97 10.96
N LEU A 325 1.37 -12.36 12.04
CA LEU A 325 1.69 -10.98 12.40
C LEU A 325 3.15 -10.83 12.80
N THR A 326 3.71 -11.77 13.58
CA THR A 326 5.14 -11.82 13.90
C THR A 326 5.99 -11.87 12.63
N ASP A 327 5.62 -12.69 11.65
CA ASP A 327 6.37 -12.80 10.40
C ASP A 327 6.34 -11.49 9.61
N TYR A 328 5.17 -10.87 9.45
CA TYR A 328 5.04 -9.58 8.75
C TYR A 328 5.75 -8.43 9.45
N THR A 329 5.64 -8.35 10.78
CA THR A 329 6.31 -7.32 11.58
C THR A 329 7.83 -7.45 11.47
N ASN A 330 8.37 -8.67 11.57
CA ASN A 330 9.80 -8.89 11.41
C ASN A 330 10.26 -8.57 10.00
N GLU A 331 9.52 -8.99 8.96
CA GLU A 331 9.84 -8.66 7.58
C GLU A 331 9.89 -7.14 7.36
N TYR A 332 8.94 -6.39 7.94
CA TYR A 332 8.89 -4.94 7.80
C TYR A 332 10.08 -4.27 8.49
N LEU A 333 10.33 -4.60 9.75
CA LEU A 333 11.46 -4.05 10.50
C LEU A 333 12.80 -4.40 9.89
N MET A 334 12.93 -5.59 9.32
CA MET A 334 14.15 -5.97 8.59
C MET A 334 14.41 -5.04 7.40
N LEU A 335 13.39 -4.70 6.62
CA LEU A 335 13.54 -3.77 5.49
C LEU A 335 13.87 -2.35 5.96
N GLU A 336 13.20 -1.85 6.99
CA GLU A 336 13.48 -0.52 7.53
C GLU A 336 14.89 -0.42 8.12
N LEU A 337 15.30 -1.42 8.91
CA LEU A 337 16.66 -1.45 9.47
C LEU A 337 17.73 -1.58 8.39
N GLU A 338 17.48 -2.36 7.33
CA GLU A 338 18.41 -2.45 6.19
C GLU A 338 18.59 -1.08 5.53
N PHE A 339 17.50 -0.34 5.31
CA PHE A 339 17.54 1.01 4.76
C PHE A 339 18.25 2.01 5.68
N MET A 340 17.95 1.99 6.99
CA MET A 340 18.60 2.86 7.98
C MET A 340 20.10 2.59 8.12
N LEU A 341 20.53 1.34 7.95
CA LEU A 341 21.92 0.91 8.11
C LEU A 341 22.76 1.05 6.83
N GLU A 342 22.13 1.13 5.65
CA GLU A 342 22.81 1.25 4.35
C GLU A 342 23.79 2.45 4.29
N PRO A 343 23.47 3.66 4.77
CA PRO A 343 24.41 4.78 4.79
C PRO A 343 25.69 4.48 5.59
N TYR A 344 25.58 3.78 6.72
CA TYR A 344 26.72 3.39 7.55
C TYR A 344 27.60 2.36 6.84
N ALA A 345 27.00 1.46 6.05
CA ALA A 345 27.75 0.50 5.24
C ALA A 345 28.57 1.23 4.16
N HIS A 346 27.99 2.23 3.51
CA HIS A 346 28.69 3.08 2.55
C HIS A 346 29.82 3.88 3.19
N GLU A 347 29.61 4.47 4.37
CA GLU A 347 30.67 5.17 5.11
C GLU A 347 31.87 4.25 5.39
N ILE A 348 31.63 2.99 5.79
CA ILE A 348 32.71 2.00 5.99
C ILE A 348 33.46 1.74 4.69
N ALA A 349 32.74 1.58 3.58
CA ALA A 349 33.35 1.33 2.29
C ALA A 349 34.20 2.51 1.80
N ASP A 350 33.76 3.75 2.07
CA ASP A 350 34.44 4.97 1.64
C ASP A 350 35.64 5.34 2.53
N ASN A 351 35.64 4.93 3.80
CA ASN A 351 36.66 5.33 4.78
C ASN A 351 37.90 4.42 4.86
N TYR A 352 38.10 3.48 3.93
CA TYR A 352 39.38 2.75 3.85
C TYR A 352 40.54 3.62 3.36
N ASP A 353 41.67 3.52 4.06
CA ASP A 353 42.92 4.11 3.62
C ASP A 353 43.53 3.34 2.43
N SER A 354 44.40 4.01 1.67
CA SER A 354 45.04 3.42 0.51
C SER A 354 45.89 2.20 0.87
N ALA A 355 46.49 2.15 2.06
CA ALA A 355 47.35 1.03 2.46
C ALA A 355 46.56 -0.28 2.65
N LEU A 356 45.34 -0.18 3.20
CA LEU A 356 44.45 -1.31 3.32
C LEU A 356 43.94 -1.76 1.95
N LEU A 357 43.58 -0.82 1.07
CA LEU A 357 43.15 -1.14 -0.29
C LEU A 357 44.27 -1.78 -1.12
N ASP A 358 45.51 -1.27 -1.01
CA ASP A 358 46.71 -1.84 -1.62
C ASP A 358 46.91 -3.31 -1.18
N SER A 359 46.70 -3.60 0.11
CA SER A 359 46.82 -4.96 0.63
C SER A 359 45.71 -5.89 0.14
N ALA A 360 44.54 -5.35 -0.17
CA ALA A 360 43.36 -6.10 -0.61
C ALA A 360 43.34 -6.37 -2.13
N ILE A 361 44.23 -5.77 -2.93
CA ILE A 361 44.35 -6.02 -4.37
C ILE A 361 44.51 -7.51 -4.68
N TYR A 362 45.30 -8.22 -3.87
CA TYR A 362 45.57 -9.65 -4.08
C TYR A 362 44.38 -10.56 -3.79
N THR A 363 43.49 -10.14 -2.89
CA THR A 363 42.28 -10.89 -2.52
C THR A 363 41.03 -10.38 -3.23
N MET A 364 41.08 -9.17 -3.80
CA MET A 364 39.97 -8.41 -4.40
C MET A 364 38.76 -8.29 -3.46
N TYR A 365 39.01 -8.34 -2.15
CA TYR A 365 37.96 -8.61 -1.19
C TYR A 365 38.34 -8.21 0.25
N ILE A 366 37.44 -7.51 0.93
CA ILE A 366 37.54 -7.06 2.33
C ILE A 366 36.28 -7.48 3.10
N LYS A 367 36.44 -8.03 4.31
CA LYS A 367 35.36 -8.22 5.28
C LYS A 367 35.51 -7.28 6.48
N ARG A 368 34.42 -6.65 6.89
CA ARG A 368 34.34 -5.89 8.15
C ARG A 368 33.04 -6.13 8.88
N SER A 369 33.12 -6.05 10.20
CA SER A 369 31.96 -6.02 11.08
C SER A 369 31.98 -4.73 11.88
N HIS A 370 30.85 -4.06 11.97
CA HIS A 370 30.73 -2.79 12.69
C HIS A 370 29.44 -2.76 13.52
N LYS A 371 29.52 -2.13 14.68
CA LYS A 371 28.37 -1.96 15.59
C LYS A 371 27.90 -0.52 15.49
N VAL A 372 26.67 -0.33 15.06
CA VAL A 372 26.04 0.99 15.03
C VAL A 372 25.49 1.27 16.43
N HIS A 373 26.04 2.30 17.07
CA HIS A 373 25.72 2.67 18.45
C HIS A 373 24.67 3.76 18.55
N GLU A 374 24.45 4.52 17.48
CA GLU A 374 23.54 5.66 17.42
C GLU A 374 23.03 5.78 15.98
N LEU A 375 21.70 5.84 15.82
CA LEU A 375 21.04 6.14 14.56
C LEU A 375 21.00 7.65 14.32
N SER A 376 20.74 8.08 13.08
CA SER A 376 20.40 9.48 12.83
C SER A 376 19.13 9.88 13.59
N GLU A 377 18.93 11.16 13.92
CA GLU A 377 17.72 11.62 14.64
C GLU A 377 16.43 11.20 13.90
N ASP A 378 16.44 11.27 12.56
CA ASP A 378 15.30 10.92 11.71
C ASP A 378 15.04 9.39 11.72
N ASP A 379 16.09 8.57 11.59
CA ASP A 379 15.98 7.10 11.63
C ASP A 379 15.57 6.61 13.03
N PHE A 380 16.11 7.25 14.07
CA PHE A 380 15.75 6.98 15.45
C PHE A 380 14.26 7.24 15.69
N GLY A 381 13.77 8.43 15.32
CA GLY A 381 12.35 8.77 15.48
C GLY A 381 11.42 7.87 14.66
N THR A 382 11.85 7.43 13.47
CA THR A 382 11.10 6.47 12.66
C THR A 382 11.01 5.11 13.35
N LEU A 383 12.13 4.59 13.85
CA LEU A 383 12.15 3.30 14.55
C LEU A 383 11.36 3.37 15.86
N GLU A 384 11.52 4.43 16.64
CA GLU A 384 10.74 4.70 17.86
C GLU A 384 9.24 4.67 17.58
N GLY A 385 8.78 5.42 16.57
CA GLY A 385 7.36 5.43 16.19
C GLY A 385 6.81 4.06 15.76
N ILE A 386 7.62 3.23 15.07
CA ILE A 386 7.21 1.86 14.73
C ILE A 386 7.04 1.01 16.01
N ILE A 387 7.93 1.16 16.99
CA ILE A 387 7.85 0.43 18.27
C ILE A 387 6.62 0.88 19.07
N GLU A 388 6.38 2.19 19.18
CA GLU A 388 5.17 2.74 19.82
C GLU A 388 3.88 2.20 19.16
N ASN A 389 3.86 2.10 17.82
CA ASN A 389 2.73 1.54 17.10
C ASN A 389 2.52 0.04 17.40
N LEU A 390 3.59 -0.73 17.60
CA LEU A 390 3.50 -2.13 18.02
C LEU A 390 2.92 -2.25 19.43
N GLU A 391 3.35 -1.38 20.35
CA GLU A 391 2.83 -1.31 21.72
C GLU A 391 1.34 -0.93 21.74
N ALA A 392 0.94 0.06 20.93
CA ALA A 392 -0.45 0.46 20.75
C ALA A 392 -1.35 -0.72 20.29
N LEU A 393 -0.81 -1.61 19.46
CA LEU A 393 -1.47 -2.83 18.99
C LEU A 393 -1.42 -4.00 19.99
N GLN A 394 -0.94 -3.78 21.21
CA GLN A 394 -0.79 -4.80 22.26
C GLN A 394 0.18 -5.92 21.87
N LEU A 395 1.17 -5.62 21.02
CA LEU A 395 2.17 -6.59 20.57
C LEU A 395 3.39 -6.54 21.49
N SER A 396 3.80 -7.71 21.98
CA SER A 396 4.95 -7.82 22.87
C SER A 396 6.29 -7.68 22.12
N LYS A 397 7.38 -7.52 22.86
CA LYS A 397 8.75 -7.49 22.30
C LYS A 397 9.10 -8.70 21.42
N GLU A 398 8.47 -9.85 21.65
CA GLU A 398 8.74 -11.07 20.90
C GLU A 398 8.47 -10.92 19.40
N TYR A 399 7.61 -9.98 19.01
CA TYR A 399 7.26 -9.72 17.61
C TYR A 399 8.39 -9.06 16.80
N TYR A 400 9.32 -8.35 17.46
CA TYR A 400 10.32 -7.52 16.77
C TYR A 400 11.76 -7.68 17.28
N ILE A 401 11.96 -8.31 18.44
CA ILE A 401 13.30 -8.52 19.02
C ILE A 401 14.22 -9.30 18.08
N LYS A 402 13.65 -10.18 17.24
CA LYS A 402 14.40 -10.96 16.26
C LYS A 402 15.04 -10.06 15.21
N ALA A 403 14.27 -9.12 14.63
CA ALA A 403 14.79 -8.15 13.67
C ALA A 403 15.89 -7.27 14.29
N LEU A 404 15.68 -6.77 15.53
CA LEU A 404 16.66 -5.91 16.21
C LEU A 404 18.00 -6.60 16.50
N ASN A 405 18.00 -7.92 16.68
CA ASN A 405 19.19 -8.71 16.97
C ASN A 405 19.84 -9.32 15.72
N GLN A 406 19.33 -9.00 14.54
CA GLN A 406 19.83 -9.52 13.28
C GLN A 406 21.15 -8.83 12.88
N GLU A 407 22.03 -9.59 12.23
CA GLU A 407 23.18 -9.05 11.50
C GLU A 407 22.78 -8.76 10.06
N PHE A 408 23.09 -7.55 9.59
CA PHE A 408 22.81 -7.07 8.25
C PHE A 408 24.09 -7.11 7.43
N ILE A 409 24.06 -7.73 6.25
CA ILE A 409 25.24 -7.90 5.40
C ILE A 409 25.03 -7.11 4.12
N PHE A 410 25.91 -6.14 3.89
CA PHE A 410 25.93 -5.30 2.70
C PHE A 410 27.11 -5.68 1.81
N TYR A 411 26.85 -5.77 0.51
CA TYR A 411 27.84 -6.10 -0.52
C TYR A 411 28.12 -4.86 -1.36
N LEU A 412 29.30 -4.26 -1.14
CA LEU A 412 29.70 -3.00 -1.74
C LEU A 412 30.93 -3.19 -2.63
N GLY A 413 31.14 -2.27 -3.57
CA GLY A 413 32.30 -2.26 -4.45
C GLY A 413 33.03 -0.93 -4.36
N ARG A 414 34.37 -0.98 -4.33
CA ARG A 414 35.21 0.21 -4.39
C ARG A 414 36.31 0.04 -5.41
N THR A 415 36.36 0.96 -6.37
CA THR A 415 37.46 1.02 -7.34
C THR A 415 38.68 1.63 -6.68
N HIS A 416 39.82 0.96 -6.83
CA HIS A 416 41.12 1.40 -6.33
C HIS A 416 42.18 1.19 -7.41
N ARG A 417 43.09 2.16 -7.55
CA ARG A 417 44.15 2.09 -8.55
C ARG A 417 45.31 1.28 -8.01
N ASP A 418 45.68 0.22 -8.72
CA ASP A 418 46.78 -0.66 -8.33
C ASP A 418 48.13 0.08 -8.41
N PRO A 419 48.87 0.21 -7.30
CA PRO A 419 50.15 0.90 -7.27
C PRO A 419 51.26 0.15 -8.04
N HIS A 420 51.04 -1.10 -8.45
CA HIS A 420 52.03 -1.94 -9.13
C HIS A 420 51.92 -1.93 -10.65
N ASN A 421 50.72 -1.78 -11.22
CA ASN A 421 50.50 -1.83 -12.67
C ASN A 421 49.66 -0.67 -13.23
N ASP A 422 49.22 0.27 -12.38
CA ASP A 422 48.41 1.45 -12.75
C ASP A 422 47.02 1.11 -13.34
N GLU A 423 46.52 -0.11 -13.14
CA GLU A 423 45.16 -0.52 -13.53
C GLU A 423 44.15 -0.24 -12.41
N ASP A 424 42.92 0.10 -12.79
CA ASP A 424 41.82 0.24 -11.83
C ASP A 424 41.26 -1.15 -11.50
N ILE A 425 41.20 -1.47 -10.19
CA ILE A 425 40.71 -2.75 -9.68
C ILE A 425 39.51 -2.50 -8.77
N ASP A 426 38.44 -3.26 -9.00
CA ASP A 426 37.28 -3.26 -8.12
C ASP A 426 37.49 -4.22 -6.94
N ILE A 427 37.51 -3.65 -5.73
CA ILE A 427 37.61 -4.39 -4.47
C ILE A 427 36.20 -4.56 -3.91
N ASN A 428 35.80 -5.81 -3.69
CA ASN A 428 34.52 -6.12 -3.05
C ASN A 428 34.63 -5.96 -1.52
N ILE A 429 33.61 -5.39 -0.90
CA ILE A 429 33.55 -5.10 0.52
C ILE A 429 32.27 -5.72 1.09
N ASP A 430 32.44 -6.68 1.99
CA ASP A 430 31.35 -7.23 2.79
C ASP A 430 31.33 -6.51 4.14
N ALA A 431 30.32 -5.67 4.35
CA ALA A 431 30.10 -4.97 5.60
C ALA A 431 28.97 -5.65 6.40
N THR A 432 29.30 -6.21 7.55
CA THR A 432 28.34 -6.76 8.50
C THR A 432 28.03 -5.72 9.58
N LEU A 433 26.78 -5.26 9.63
CA LEU A 433 26.31 -4.28 10.60
C LEU A 433 25.40 -4.92 11.65
N THR A 434 25.54 -4.46 12.90
CA THR A 434 24.64 -4.81 13.99
C THR A 434 24.22 -3.53 14.71
N LEU A 435 22.92 -3.27 14.77
CA LEU A 435 22.38 -2.18 15.58
C LEU A 435 22.47 -2.54 17.05
N THR A 436 23.16 -1.72 17.84
CA THR A 436 23.30 -1.92 19.29
C THR A 436 22.55 -0.88 20.12
N ASP A 437 22.11 0.22 19.50
CA ASP A 437 21.21 1.16 20.14
C ASP A 437 19.89 0.45 20.49
N ARG A 438 19.41 0.69 21.70
CA ARG A 438 18.17 0.17 22.27
C ARG A 438 17.42 1.25 23.06
N SER A 439 17.82 2.51 22.94
CA SER A 439 17.26 3.61 23.73
C SER A 439 15.80 3.92 23.39
N PHE A 440 15.35 3.55 22.18
CA PHE A 440 13.95 3.58 21.73
C PHE A 440 13.06 2.49 22.37
N ILE A 441 13.60 1.54 23.13
CA ILE A 441 12.81 0.55 23.87
C ILE A 441 12.56 1.11 25.28
N THR A 442 11.30 1.37 25.63
CA THR A 442 10.96 1.89 26.96
C THR A 442 11.35 0.91 28.07
N SER A 443 11.82 1.45 29.20
CA SER A 443 12.50 0.71 30.27
C SER A 443 11.59 -0.17 31.15
N GLU A 444 10.26 -0.14 30.96
CA GLU A 444 9.32 -1.01 31.69
C GLU A 444 9.36 -2.49 31.23
N MET A 445 10.22 -2.84 30.27
CA MET A 445 10.27 -4.17 29.65
C MET A 445 11.48 -5.06 30.04
N TYR A 446 12.17 -4.78 31.15
CA TYR A 446 13.22 -5.66 31.71
C TYR A 446 12.76 -6.53 32.88
#